data_AF-A0A6B1CKV0-F1
#
_entry.id   AF-A0A6B1CKV0-F1
#
_cell.length_a   1.000
_cell.length_b   1.000
_cell.length_c   1.000
_cell.angle_alpha   90.00
_cell.angle_beta   90.00
_cell.angle_gamma   90.00
#
_symmetry.space_group_name_H-M   'P 1'
#
loop_
_entity.id
_entity.type
_entity.pdbx_description
1 polymer ?
#
loop_
_entity_poly.entity_id
_entity_poly.type
_entity_poly.pdbx_seq_one_letter_code
_entity_poly.pdbx_strand_id
1 'polypeptide(L)'
;MNWVKLHNEGITVSKEEFDFTSAKQGALVPADPTKTRITIRLDTDVLNWFRNQVHEADGGNYHTLINEALRQHIQRASTISRERQ
;
A
#
# COMPACT_ATOMS: atom_id res chain seq x y z
N MET A 1 6.60 13.73 33.88
CA MET A 1 8.03 13.46 34.16
C MET A 1 8.61 12.66 33.02
N ASN A 2 9.68 13.19 32.44
CA ASN A 2 10.48 12.65 31.34
C ASN A 2 10.92 11.19 31.56
N TRP A 3 10.87 10.38 30.50
CA TRP A 3 11.65 9.14 30.38
C TRP A 3 12.44 9.20 29.06
N VAL A 4 13.41 10.12 29.01
CA VAL A 4 14.48 10.12 28.01
C VAL A 4 15.63 9.28 28.59
N LYS A 5 16.12 8.32 27.79
CA LYS A 5 17.10 7.25 28.09
C LYS A 5 16.41 6.05 28.72
N LEU A 6 16.42 4.86 28.11
CA LEU A 6 17.62 4.03 27.99
C LEU A 6 17.62 3.16 26.71
N HIS A 7 18.76 3.20 26.02
CA HIS A 7 19.45 2.12 25.32
C HIS A 7 18.81 1.49 24.06
N ASN A 8 19.49 1.80 22.95
CA ASN A 8 19.59 1.06 21.70
C ASN A 8 19.99 -0.40 21.96
N GLU A 9 19.00 -1.28 22.03
CA GLU A 9 19.17 -2.72 21.90
C GLU A 9 18.32 -3.17 20.71
N GLY A 10 19.00 -3.64 19.67
CA GLY A 10 18.44 -3.86 18.34
C GLY A 10 17.23 -4.78 18.37
N ILE A 11 16.09 -4.24 17.94
CA ILE A 11 14.93 -5.05 17.55
C ILE A 11 15.33 -5.73 16.24
N THR A 12 15.88 -6.94 16.34
CA THR A 12 15.98 -7.85 15.19
C THR A 12 14.57 -8.25 14.81
N VAL A 13 13.98 -7.54 13.85
CA VAL A 13 12.79 -8.01 13.14
C VAL A 13 13.22 -9.23 12.34
N SER A 14 12.97 -10.41 12.87
CA SER A 14 13.19 -11.68 12.19
C SER A 14 12.43 -11.66 10.87
N LYS A 15 13.19 -11.64 9.76
CA LYS A 15 12.66 -11.78 8.41
C LYS A 15 12.29 -13.26 8.26
N GLU A 16 11.02 -13.59 8.44
CA GLU A 16 10.51 -14.91 8.09
C GLU A 16 10.71 -15.10 6.58
N GLU A 17 11.81 -15.74 6.20
CA GLU A 17 12.09 -16.13 4.83
C GLU A 17 11.11 -17.24 4.47
N PHE A 18 10.04 -16.84 3.78
CA PHE A 18 9.02 -17.77 3.30
C PHE A 18 9.60 -18.55 2.10
N ASP A 19 9.88 -19.84 2.31
CA ASP A 19 10.37 -20.76 1.29
C ASP A 19 9.22 -21.21 0.37
N PHE A 20 9.20 -20.69 -0.87
CA PHE A 20 8.19 -21.00 -1.88
C PHE A 20 8.62 -22.10 -2.86
N THR A 21 9.68 -22.86 -2.58
CA THR A 21 10.21 -23.91 -3.48
C THR A 21 9.20 -25.00 -3.85
N SER A 22 8.15 -25.18 -3.05
CA SER A 22 7.08 -26.18 -3.27
C SER A 22 5.73 -25.59 -3.71
N ALA A 23 5.66 -24.30 -4.02
CA ALA A 23 4.41 -23.65 -4.42
C ALA A 23 4.02 -24.04 -5.86
N LYS A 24 2.95 -24.81 -6.01
CA LYS A 24 2.36 -25.16 -7.30
C LYS A 24 1.76 -23.90 -7.94
N GLN A 25 2.39 -23.36 -8.99
CA GLN A 25 1.85 -22.25 -9.76
C GLN A 25 0.49 -22.65 -10.37
N GLY A 26 -0.60 -22.14 -9.80
CA GLY A 26 -1.94 -22.28 -10.36
C GLY A 26 -2.05 -21.54 -11.70
N ALA A 27 -3.12 -21.84 -12.45
CA ALA A 27 -3.40 -21.22 -13.74
C ALA A 27 -3.27 -19.69 -13.65
N LEU A 28 -2.46 -19.11 -14.55
CA LEU A 28 -2.24 -17.67 -14.61
C LEU A 28 -3.58 -17.00 -14.95
N VAL A 29 -4.25 -16.41 -13.95
CA VAL A 29 -5.46 -15.63 -14.19
C VAL A 29 -5.04 -14.45 -15.09
N PRO A 30 -5.66 -14.28 -16.27
CA PRO A 30 -5.31 -13.16 -17.14
C PRO A 30 -5.53 -11.85 -16.40
N ALA A 31 -4.60 -10.90 -16.58
CA ALA A 31 -4.70 -9.60 -15.96
C ALA A 31 -6.00 -8.90 -16.39
N ASP A 32 -6.66 -8.25 -15.43
CA ASP A 32 -7.85 -7.43 -15.69
C ASP A 32 -7.53 -6.37 -16.77
N PRO A 33 -8.22 -6.36 -17.92
CA PRO A 33 -7.91 -5.47 -19.05
C PRO A 33 -8.06 -3.98 -18.70
N THR A 34 -8.73 -3.66 -17.59
CA THR A 34 -8.92 -2.28 -17.12
C THR A 34 -7.80 -1.79 -16.21
N LYS A 35 -6.89 -2.68 -15.79
CA LYS A 35 -5.81 -2.38 -14.83
C LYS A 35 -4.46 -2.64 -15.48
N THR A 36 -3.69 -1.56 -15.65
CA THR A 36 -2.30 -1.67 -16.11
C THR A 36 -1.38 -1.91 -14.93
N ARG A 37 -0.58 -2.99 -14.97
CA ARG A 37 0.48 -3.22 -13.98
C ARG A 37 1.63 -2.26 -14.26
N ILE A 38 1.94 -1.41 -13.29
CA ILE A 38 3.05 -0.46 -13.36
C ILE A 38 3.99 -0.67 -12.17
N THR A 39 5.25 -0.25 -12.32
CA THR A 39 6.20 -0.15 -11.20
C THR A 39 6.32 1.31 -10.83
N ILE A 40 5.87 1.69 -9.65
CA ILE A 40 5.98 3.05 -9.10
C ILE A 40 6.66 3.01 -7.74
N ARG A 41 7.40 4.08 -7.41
CA ARG A 41 7.95 4.27 -6.06
C ARG A 41 6.95 5.09 -5.26
N LEU A 42 6.59 4.60 -4.08
CA LEU A 42 5.79 5.31 -3.09
C LEU A 42 6.61 5.44 -1.82
N ASP A 43 6.38 6.51 -1.08
CA ASP A 43 7.02 6.69 0.22
C ASP A 43 6.56 5.60 1.19
N THR A 44 7.48 5.20 2.07
CA THR A 44 7.29 4.04 2.95
C THR A 44 6.19 4.31 3.97
N ASP A 45 6.10 5.54 4.47
CA ASP A 45 5.06 5.99 5.40
C ASP A 45 3.66 5.96 4.76
N VAL A 46 3.53 6.42 3.52
CA VAL A 46 2.29 6.35 2.74
C VAL A 46 1.84 4.91 2.58
N LEU A 47 2.76 4.02 2.17
CA LEU A 47 2.45 2.60 2.01
C LEU A 47 2.03 1.95 3.34
N ASN A 48 2.72 2.27 4.43
CA ASN A 48 2.41 1.76 5.76
C ASN A 48 1.05 2.26 6.26
N TRP A 49 0.70 3.52 5.99
CA TRP A 49 -0.61 4.05 6.33
C TRP A 49 -1.75 3.25 5.68
N PHE A 50 -1.68 3.02 4.36
CA PHE A 50 -2.69 2.23 3.65
C PHE A 50 -2.73 0.75 4.08
N ARG A 51 -1.58 0.16 4.44
CA ARG A 51 -1.51 -1.19 5.01
C ARG A 51 -2.22 -1.29 6.34
N ASN A 52 -1.98 -0.32 7.22
CA ASN A 52 -2.64 -0.29 8.52
C ASN A 52 -4.16 -0.16 8.37
N GLN A 53 -4.65 0.67 7.44
CA GLN A 53 -6.08 0.80 7.18
C GLN A 53 -6.77 -0.52 6.78
N VAL A 54 -6.11 -1.39 6.01
CA VAL A 54 -6.69 -2.69 5.63
C VAL A 54 -6.53 -3.77 6.71
N HIS A 55 -5.50 -3.66 7.56
CA HIS A 55 -5.34 -4.55 8.72
C HIS A 55 -6.42 -4.30 9.77
N GLU A 56 -6.74 -3.03 10.03
CA GLU A 56 -7.82 -2.65 10.97
C GLU A 56 -9.21 -3.06 10.48
N ALA A 57 -9.40 -3.20 9.16
CA ALA A 57 -10.67 -3.57 8.54
C ALA A 57 -10.87 -5.09 8.35
N ASP A 58 -10.01 -5.92 8.95
CA ASP A 58 -10.05 -7.41 8.90
C ASP A 58 -10.00 -7.99 7.47
N GLY A 59 -9.30 -7.31 6.57
CA GLY A 59 -9.10 -7.75 5.20
C GLY A 59 -9.39 -6.66 4.17
N GLY A 60 -8.46 -6.53 3.22
CA GLY A 60 -8.58 -5.56 2.14
C GLY A 60 -7.33 -5.49 1.28
N ASN A 61 -7.45 -4.91 0.09
CA ASN A 61 -6.31 -4.68 -0.80
C ASN A 61 -5.89 -3.21 -0.71
N TYR A 62 -4.72 -2.94 -0.13
CA TYR A 62 -4.19 -1.58 -0.02
C TYR A 62 -4.02 -0.91 -1.41
N HIS A 63 -3.81 -1.68 -2.48
CA HIS A 63 -3.81 -1.13 -3.84
C HIS A 63 -5.16 -0.53 -4.24
N THR A 64 -6.28 -1.10 -3.79
CA THR A 64 -7.61 -0.55 -4.05
C THR A 64 -7.76 0.81 -3.38
N LEU A 65 -7.33 0.95 -2.13
CA LEU A 65 -7.38 2.23 -1.41
C LEU A 65 -6.50 3.30 -2.04
N ILE A 66 -5.29 2.92 -2.46
CA ILE A 66 -4.38 3.83 -3.17
C ILE A 66 -5.03 4.31 -4.48
N ASN A 67 -5.59 3.40 -5.28
CA ASN A 67 -6.24 3.76 -6.54
C ASN A 67 -7.46 4.67 -6.30
N GLU A 68 -8.25 4.40 -5.27
CA GLU A 68 -9.40 5.23 -4.91
C GLU A 68 -8.95 6.65 -4.51
N ALA A 69 -7.90 6.78 -3.70
CA ALA A 69 -7.34 8.07 -3.34
C ALA A 69 -6.85 8.86 -4.58
N LEU A 70 -6.23 8.19 -5.55
CA LEU A 70 -5.82 8.79 -6.82
C LEU A 70 -7.02 9.24 -7.65
N ARG A 71 -8.10 8.44 -7.73
CA ARG A 71 -9.34 8.82 -8.42
C ARG A 71 -9.98 10.07 -7.82
N GLN A 72 -10.07 10.12 -6.49
CA GLN A 72 -10.61 11.28 -5.79
C GLN A 72 -9.74 12.53 -6.01
N HIS A 73 -8.42 12.38 -6.05
CA HIS A 73 -7.53 13.48 -6.38
C HIS A 73 -7.79 14.02 -7.80
N ILE A 74 -7.91 13.13 -8.79
CA ILE A 74 -8.24 13.51 -10.18
C ILE A 74 -9.59 14.22 -10.24
N GLN A 75 -10.60 13.69 -9.54
CA GLN A 75 -11.93 14.31 -9.51
C GLN A 75 -11.86 15.74 -8.95
N ARG A 76 -11.20 15.94 -7.80
CA ARG A 76 -10.99 17.28 -7.22
C ARG A 76 -10.26 18.22 -8.17
N ALA A 77 -9.19 17.75 -8.82
CA ALA A 77 -8.44 18.56 -9.79
C ALA A 77 -9.29 18.94 -11.02
N SER A 78 -10.11 18.03 -11.52
CA SER A 78 -11.02 18.28 -12.65
C SER A 78 -12.15 19.26 -12.29
N THR A 79 -12.67 19.19 -11.07
CA THR A 79 -13.69 20.13 -10.57
C THR A 79 -13.12 21.54 -10.49
N ILE A 80 -11.92 21.71 -9.91
CA ILE A 80 -11.25 23.02 -9.79
C ILE A 80 -10.98 23.64 -11.17
N SER A 81 -10.69 22.80 -12.17
CA SER A 81 -10.42 23.28 -13.53
C SER A 81 -11.68 23.77 -14.26
N ARG A 82 -12.88 23.29 -13.87
CA ARG A 82 -14.16 23.74 -14.43
C ARG A 82 -14.67 25.06 -13.85
N GLU A 83 -14.30 25.39 -12.62
CA GLU A 83 -14.73 26.64 -11.95
C GLU A 83 -13.86 27.85 -12.31
N ARG A 84 -12.73 27.62 -12.99
CA ARG A 84 -11.76 28.64 -13.40
C ARG A 84 -11.97 29.13 -14.84
N GLN A 85 -13.00 28.64 -15.54
CA GLN A 85 -13.44 29.07 -16.87
C GLN A 85 -14.81 29.70 -16.78
#